data_AF-A0A958R6D1-F1
#
_entry.id   AF-A0A958R6D1-F1
#
_cell.length_a   1.000
_cell.length_b   1.000
_cell.length_c   1.000
_cell.angle_alpha   90.00
_cell.angle_beta   90.00
_cell.angle_gamma   90.00
#
_symmetry.space_group_name_H-M   'P 1'
#
loop_
_entity.id
_entity.type
_entity.pdbx_description
1 polymer ?
#
loop_
_entity_poly.entity_id
_entity_poly.type
_entity_poly.pdbx_seq_one_letter_code
_entity_poly.pdbx_strand_id
1 'polypeptide(L)'
;MKTKVKTKTQKKTKQRLSNRKPLLFLKGFQERKQQHIDITLDTASQFQGCNPLEQVQLKHSAFPELDWDEVSTQTSFLEHSLSAPFFISSMTAGHGTSSEINLALAELSSHKKILMGVGSQRRELSDDVARKEWRELRKKFPKALLLSNIGLSQL
;
A
#
# COMPACT_ATOMS: atom_id res chain seq x y z
N MET A 1 54.45 23.28 -13.62
CA MET A 1 53.01 23.69 -13.55
C MET A 1 52.34 23.35 -14.87
N LYS A 2 51.43 22.36 -14.93
CA LYS A 2 50.60 22.08 -16.12
C LYS A 2 49.12 22.13 -15.72
N THR A 3 48.49 23.26 -15.99
CA THR A 3 47.10 23.57 -15.68
C THR A 3 46.18 22.83 -16.67
N LYS A 4 45.44 21.83 -16.21
CA LYS A 4 44.41 21.14 -17.01
C LYS A 4 43.15 22.01 -17.10
N VAL A 5 42.98 22.71 -18.22
CA VAL A 5 41.72 23.36 -18.60
C VAL A 5 40.72 22.26 -18.99
N LYS A 6 39.86 21.85 -18.05
CA LYS A 6 38.71 20.99 -18.35
C LYS A 6 37.64 21.84 -19.05
N THR A 7 37.48 21.62 -20.34
CA THR A 7 36.50 22.29 -21.21
C THR A 7 35.05 22.07 -20.73
N LYS A 8 34.26 23.15 -20.72
CA LYS A 8 32.86 23.22 -20.23
C LYS A 8 31.92 22.16 -20.85
N THR A 9 32.26 21.61 -22.01
CA THR A 9 31.46 20.61 -22.74
C THR A 9 31.43 19.24 -22.05
N GLN A 10 32.52 18.79 -21.41
CA GLN A 10 32.55 17.51 -20.69
C GLN A 10 31.76 17.53 -19.36
N LYS A 11 31.59 18.71 -18.74
CA LYS A 11 30.77 18.87 -17.54
C LYS A 11 29.26 18.72 -17.84
N LYS A 12 28.77 19.26 -18.96
CA LYS A 12 27.35 19.16 -19.36
C LYS A 12 26.92 17.72 -19.66
N THR A 13 27.77 16.91 -20.30
CA THR A 13 27.44 15.51 -20.64
C THR A 13 27.41 14.60 -19.40
N LYS A 14 28.34 14.78 -18.45
CA LYS A 14 28.36 14.03 -17.19
C LYS A 14 27.17 14.37 -16.27
N GLN A 15 26.75 15.63 -16.24
CA GLN A 15 25.59 16.08 -15.46
C GLN A 15 24.25 15.59 -16.07
N ARG A 16 24.19 15.42 -17.40
CA ARG A 16 23.03 14.82 -18.08
C ARG A 16 22.91 13.31 -17.83
N LEU A 17 24.03 12.60 -17.70
CA LEU A 17 24.08 11.17 -17.40
C LEU A 17 23.79 10.87 -15.91
N SER A 18 24.20 11.74 -14.98
CA SER A 18 23.89 11.58 -13.55
C SER A 18 22.40 11.73 -13.23
N ASN A 19 21.70 12.63 -13.94
CA ASN A 19 20.26 12.87 -13.73
C ASN A 19 19.36 11.81 -14.41
N ARG A 20 19.88 10.99 -15.32
CA ARG A 20 19.10 9.93 -16.00
C ARG A 20 18.97 8.66 -15.17
N LYS A 21 19.98 8.32 -14.36
CA LYS A 21 19.96 7.13 -13.49
C LYS A 21 18.78 7.11 -12.49
N PRO A 22 18.49 8.18 -11.73
CA PRO A 22 17.34 8.18 -10.82
C PRO A 22 16.00 8.11 -11.56
N LEU A 23 15.90 8.70 -12.75
CA LEU A 23 14.68 8.67 -13.55
C LEU A 23 14.37 7.27 -14.12
N LEU A 24 15.38 6.56 -14.63
CA LEU A 24 15.20 5.18 -15.11
C LEU A 24 14.86 4.22 -13.97
N PHE A 25 15.49 4.39 -12.82
CA PHE A 25 15.17 3.61 -11.62
C PHE A 25 13.72 3.82 -11.17
N LEU A 26 13.26 5.08 -11.15
CA LEU A 26 11.89 5.41 -10.80
C LEU A 26 10.88 4.82 -11.78
N LYS A 27 11.18 4.90 -13.09
CA LYS A 27 10.33 4.32 -14.13
C LYS A 27 10.18 2.80 -13.96
N GLY A 28 11.29 2.09 -13.81
CA GLY A 28 11.26 0.64 -13.56
C GLY A 28 10.56 0.26 -12.24
N PHE A 29 10.69 1.09 -11.20
CA PHE A 29 9.95 0.89 -9.94
C PHE A 29 8.44 1.01 -10.13
N GLN A 30 7.99 2.06 -10.82
CA GLN A 30 6.56 2.32 -11.07
C GLN A 30 5.95 1.24 -11.95
N GLU A 31 6.62 0.85 -13.04
CA GLU A 31 6.18 -0.22 -13.95
C GLU A 31 5.99 -1.54 -13.18
N ARG A 32 6.98 -1.94 -12.38
CA ARG A 32 6.87 -3.14 -11.55
C ARG A 32 5.69 -3.06 -10.57
N LYS A 33 5.45 -1.90 -9.95
CA LYS A 33 4.34 -1.73 -9.00
C LYS A 33 2.97 -1.77 -9.67
N GLN A 34 2.84 -1.22 -10.88
CA GLN A 34 1.62 -1.34 -11.69
C GLN A 34 1.40 -2.80 -12.10
N GLN A 35 2.43 -3.49 -12.59
CA GLN A 35 2.36 -4.91 -12.95
C GLN A 35 1.89 -5.80 -11.78
N HIS A 36 2.27 -5.50 -10.54
CA HIS A 36 1.76 -6.25 -9.39
C HIS A 36 0.23 -6.16 -9.28
N ILE A 37 -0.37 -4.99 -9.54
CA ILE A 37 -1.82 -4.83 -9.56
C ILE A 37 -2.43 -5.58 -10.73
N ASP A 38 -1.87 -5.39 -11.93
CA ASP A 38 -2.41 -5.99 -13.16
C ASP A 38 -2.40 -7.53 -13.05
N ILE A 39 -1.30 -8.12 -12.58
CA ILE A 39 -1.18 -9.56 -12.35
C ILE A 39 -2.18 -10.01 -11.28
N THR A 40 -2.29 -9.28 -10.16
CA THR A 40 -3.20 -9.67 -9.07
C THR A 40 -4.68 -9.64 -9.49
N LEU A 41 -5.05 -8.75 -10.41
CA LEU A 41 -6.41 -8.66 -10.97
C LEU A 41 -6.67 -9.72 -12.04
N ASP A 42 -5.63 -10.34 -12.59
CA ASP A 42 -5.78 -11.45 -13.52
C ASP A 42 -6.30 -12.69 -12.78
N THR A 43 -7.44 -13.21 -13.24
CA THR A 43 -8.05 -14.45 -12.75
C THR A 43 -7.10 -15.65 -12.85
N ALA A 44 -6.17 -15.66 -13.81
CA ALA A 44 -5.17 -16.71 -13.96
C ALA A 44 -4.13 -16.73 -12.82
N SER A 45 -3.97 -15.62 -12.09
CA SER A 45 -3.08 -15.54 -10.93
C SER A 45 -3.71 -16.00 -9.61
N GLN A 46 -5.04 -16.17 -9.60
CA GLN A 46 -5.77 -16.56 -8.41
C GLN A 46 -5.46 -18.01 -8.05
N PHE A 47 -5.38 -18.29 -6.75
CA PHE A 47 -5.09 -19.63 -6.26
C PHE A 47 -6.23 -20.60 -6.65
N GLN A 48 -5.89 -21.68 -7.37
CA GLN A 48 -6.85 -22.69 -7.85
C GLN A 48 -6.80 -24.02 -7.08
N GLY A 49 -5.93 -24.13 -6.06
CA GLY A 49 -5.82 -25.33 -5.23
C GLY A 49 -6.84 -25.35 -4.09
N CYS A 50 -6.77 -26.39 -3.25
CA CYS A 50 -7.63 -26.49 -2.07
C CYS A 50 -7.25 -25.43 -1.03
N ASN A 51 -8.23 -24.65 -0.58
CA ASN A 51 -8.09 -23.73 0.53
C ASN A 51 -8.22 -24.50 1.85
N PRO A 52 -7.28 -24.39 2.82
CA PRO A 52 -7.40 -25.04 4.12
C PRO A 52 -8.70 -24.73 4.88
N LEU A 53 -9.33 -23.59 4.60
CA LEU A 53 -10.63 -23.23 5.19
C LEU A 53 -11.77 -24.17 4.74
N GLU A 54 -11.61 -24.92 3.64
CA GLU A 54 -12.57 -25.94 3.20
C GLU A 54 -12.68 -27.11 4.18
N GLN A 55 -11.65 -27.33 4.99
CA GLN A 55 -11.62 -28.38 6.01
C GLN A 55 -12.32 -27.93 7.31
N VAL A 56 -12.70 -26.65 7.41
CA VAL A 56 -13.37 -26.09 8.58
C VAL A 56 -14.87 -26.06 8.35
N GLN A 57 -15.61 -26.82 9.15
CA GLN A 57 -17.08 -26.79 9.14
C GLN A 57 -17.60 -26.14 10.43
N LEU A 58 -18.38 -25.09 10.27
CA LEU A 58 -19.10 -24.47 11.39
C LEU A 58 -20.38 -25.28 11.65
N LYS A 59 -20.59 -25.74 12.89
CA LYS A 59 -21.80 -26.46 13.27
C LYS A 59 -23.00 -25.50 13.20
N HIS A 60 -23.94 -25.78 12.31
CA HIS A 60 -25.17 -25.01 12.21
C HIS A 60 -26.05 -25.18 13.45
N SER A 61 -26.60 -24.07 13.96
CA SER A 61 -27.66 -24.06 14.97
C SER A 61 -28.96 -23.64 14.30
N ALA A 62 -29.92 -24.56 14.20
CA ALA A 62 -31.21 -24.31 13.54
C ALA A 62 -32.17 -23.45 14.39
N PHE A 63 -31.97 -23.43 15.71
CA PHE A 63 -32.77 -22.65 16.64
C PHE A 63 -31.83 -21.91 17.62
N PRO A 64 -31.18 -20.83 17.18
CA PRO A 64 -30.33 -20.04 18.05
C PRO A 64 -31.17 -19.31 19.10
N GLU A 65 -30.77 -19.39 20.36
CA GLU A 65 -31.31 -18.57 21.45
C GLU A 65 -30.64 -17.20 21.47
N LEU A 66 -30.69 -16.48 20.35
CA LEU A 66 -30.02 -15.19 20.13
C LEU A 66 -30.87 -14.32 19.19
N ASP A 67 -31.04 -13.04 19.52
CA ASP A 67 -31.65 -12.07 18.61
C ASP A 67 -30.62 -11.58 17.57
N TRP A 68 -31.06 -11.35 16.35
CA TRP A 68 -30.23 -10.78 15.29
C TRP A 68 -29.66 -9.41 15.68
N ASP A 69 -30.45 -8.60 16.38
CA ASP A 69 -30.03 -7.25 16.79
C ASP A 69 -28.98 -7.26 17.92
N GLU A 70 -28.76 -8.41 18.57
CA GLU A 70 -27.71 -8.61 19.58
C GLU A 70 -26.36 -9.02 18.95
N VAL A 71 -26.34 -9.39 17.66
CA VAL A 71 -25.11 -9.80 16.97
C VAL A 71 -24.22 -8.59 16.73
N SER A 72 -23.08 -8.55 17.43
CA SER A 72 -22.04 -7.55 17.23
C SER A 72 -20.82 -8.14 16.54
N THR A 73 -20.35 -7.46 15.49
CA THR A 73 -19.05 -7.74 14.85
C THR A 73 -17.95 -6.78 15.34
N GLN A 74 -18.28 -5.89 16.29
CA GLN A 74 -17.30 -4.95 16.81
C GLN A 74 -16.16 -5.68 17.52
N THR A 75 -14.95 -5.15 17.39
CA THR A 75 -13.77 -5.69 18.06
C THR A 75 -12.79 -4.56 18.39
N SER A 76 -11.71 -4.89 19.08
CA SER A 76 -10.61 -3.97 19.37
C SER A 76 -9.29 -4.54 18.87
N PHE A 77 -8.45 -3.68 18.30
CA PHE A 77 -7.08 -4.01 17.94
C PHE A 77 -6.15 -2.87 18.36
N LEU A 78 -5.15 -3.18 19.20
CA LEU A 78 -4.34 -2.17 19.88
C LEU A 78 -5.25 -1.16 20.61
N GLU A 79 -5.08 0.13 20.33
CA GLU A 79 -5.85 1.23 20.92
C GLU A 79 -7.06 1.63 20.06
N HIS A 80 -7.43 0.82 19.07
CA HIS A 80 -8.51 1.13 18.13
C HIS A 80 -9.72 0.22 18.31
N SER A 81 -10.90 0.85 18.41
CA SER A 81 -12.19 0.17 18.28
C SER A 81 -12.58 0.06 16.81
N LEU A 82 -12.89 -1.15 16.36
CA LEU A 82 -13.21 -1.49 14.98
C LEU A 82 -14.68 -1.93 14.87
N SER A 83 -15.30 -1.65 13.72
CA SER A 83 -16.68 -2.10 13.48
C SER A 83 -16.80 -3.59 13.17
N ALA A 84 -15.70 -4.23 12.73
CA ALA A 84 -15.68 -5.59 12.23
C ALA A 84 -14.30 -6.25 12.47
N PRO A 85 -14.22 -7.59 12.57
CA PRO A 85 -12.98 -8.31 12.87
C PRO A 85 -12.15 -8.60 11.61
N PHE A 86 -12.05 -7.63 10.71
CA PHE A 86 -11.22 -7.72 9.51
C PHE A 86 -10.63 -6.34 9.17
N PHE A 87 -9.62 -6.35 8.31
CA PHE A 87 -8.99 -5.12 7.83
C PHE A 87 -8.55 -5.26 6.38
N ILE A 88 -8.31 -4.12 5.73
CA ILE A 88 -7.77 -4.07 4.38
C ILE A 88 -6.25 -4.26 4.48
N SER A 89 -5.72 -5.37 3.95
CA SER A 89 -4.28 -5.63 3.98
C SER A 89 -3.49 -4.68 3.06
N SER A 90 -2.17 -4.61 3.28
CA SER A 90 -1.27 -3.73 2.52
C SER A 90 -1.19 -4.14 1.05
N MET A 91 -1.48 -3.22 0.14
CA MET A 91 -1.50 -3.51 -1.31
C MET A 91 -0.51 -2.64 -2.10
N THR A 92 -0.71 -1.32 -2.15
CA THR A 92 -0.13 -0.53 -3.25
C THR A 92 0.31 0.87 -2.87
N ALA A 93 1.37 1.35 -3.54
CA ALA A 93 1.97 2.67 -3.34
C ALA A 93 2.93 3.01 -4.47
N GLY A 94 3.06 4.30 -4.77
CA GLY A 94 4.15 4.86 -5.53
C GLY A 94 4.09 4.64 -7.05
N HIS A 95 2.92 4.44 -7.65
CA HIS A 95 2.68 4.39 -9.10
C HIS A 95 1.42 5.18 -9.49
N GLY A 96 1.15 5.34 -10.79
CA GLY A 96 0.14 6.28 -11.29
C GLY A 96 -1.27 6.08 -10.72
N THR A 97 -1.72 4.83 -10.58
CA THR A 97 -3.07 4.51 -10.10
C THR A 97 -3.14 4.25 -8.59
N SER A 98 -1.99 4.19 -7.88
CA SER A 98 -1.99 3.86 -6.45
C SER A 98 -2.72 4.90 -5.59
N SER A 99 -2.64 6.18 -5.96
CA SER A 99 -3.23 7.25 -5.17
C SER A 99 -4.76 7.16 -5.15
N GLU A 100 -5.38 6.89 -6.30
CA GLU A 100 -6.84 6.75 -6.40
C GLU A 100 -7.35 5.55 -5.59
N ILE A 101 -6.67 4.40 -5.71
CA ILE A 101 -6.95 3.20 -4.92
C ILE A 101 -6.83 3.49 -3.42
N ASN A 102 -5.72 4.11 -3.00
CA ASN A 102 -5.48 4.41 -1.59
C ASN A 102 -6.49 5.42 -1.02
N LEU A 103 -6.93 6.40 -1.81
CA LEU A 103 -7.96 7.36 -1.39
C LEU A 103 -9.32 6.69 -1.19
N ALA A 104 -9.74 5.82 -2.11
CA ALA A 104 -11.01 5.09 -2.00
C ALA A 104 -11.02 4.15 -0.77
N LEU A 105 -9.90 3.45 -0.51
CA LEU A 105 -9.78 2.57 0.65
C LEU A 105 -9.70 3.35 1.97
N ALA A 106 -9.03 4.51 1.97
CA ALA A 106 -8.96 5.37 3.15
C ALA A 106 -10.33 5.98 3.48
N GLU A 107 -11.12 6.32 2.46
CA GLU A 107 -12.51 6.73 2.63
C GLU A 107 -13.33 5.63 3.31
N LEU A 108 -13.22 4.40 2.82
CA LEU A 108 -13.91 3.24 3.39
C LEU A 108 -13.46 3.01 4.85
N SER A 109 -12.16 3.03 5.11
CA SER A 109 -11.60 2.91 6.47
C SER A 109 -12.17 3.97 7.41
N SER A 110 -12.21 5.23 6.97
CA SER A 110 -12.71 6.36 7.75
C SER A 110 -14.21 6.24 8.07
N HIS A 111 -15.03 5.84 7.10
CA HIS A 111 -16.48 5.76 7.27
C HIS A 111 -16.92 4.50 8.02
N LYS A 112 -16.28 3.36 7.73
CA LYS A 112 -16.66 2.07 8.30
C LYS A 112 -15.91 1.74 9.59
N LYS A 113 -14.88 2.51 9.98
CA LYS A 113 -14.03 2.21 11.16
C LYS A 113 -13.39 0.83 11.05
N ILE A 114 -12.87 0.51 9.87
CA ILE A 114 -12.04 -0.68 9.62
C ILE A 114 -10.59 -0.24 9.40
N LEU A 115 -9.63 -1.07 9.82
CA LEU A 115 -8.22 -0.79 9.60
C LEU A 115 -7.84 -0.91 8.12
N MET A 116 -6.87 -0.13 7.69
CA MET A 116 -6.26 -0.19 6.37
C MET A 116 -4.74 -0.19 6.47
N GLY A 117 -4.11 -1.24 5.95
CA GLY A 117 -2.67 -1.25 5.69
C GLY A 117 -2.35 -0.46 4.43
N VAL A 118 -1.38 0.46 4.53
CA VAL A 118 -0.89 1.20 3.36
C VAL A 118 0.10 0.35 2.55
N GLY A 119 0.31 0.67 1.28
CA GLY A 119 1.36 0.03 0.50
C GLY A 119 2.76 0.33 1.05
N SER A 120 3.73 -0.52 0.68
CA SER A 120 5.12 -0.40 1.14
C SER A 120 5.69 1.01 0.98
N GLN A 121 6.13 1.57 2.11
CA GLN A 121 6.68 2.92 2.23
C GLN A 121 8.21 2.96 2.06
N ARG A 122 8.78 1.96 1.37
CA ARG A 122 10.23 1.88 1.15
C ARG A 122 10.75 3.09 0.37
N ARG A 123 9.98 3.62 -0.59
CA ARG A 123 10.42 4.70 -1.47
C ARG A 123 10.63 6.00 -0.68
N GLU A 124 9.78 6.22 0.31
CA GLU A 124 9.67 7.38 1.19
C GLU A 124 10.91 7.55 2.07
N LEU A 125 11.70 6.49 2.26
CA LEU A 125 13.01 6.55 2.93
C LEU A 125 14.05 7.37 2.15
N SER A 126 13.87 7.51 0.83
CA SER A 126 14.86 8.15 -0.06
C SER A 126 14.28 9.20 -1.01
N ASP A 127 12.95 9.27 -1.13
CA ASP A 127 12.24 10.19 -2.00
C ASP A 127 11.22 11.01 -1.21
N ASP A 128 11.54 12.28 -0.98
CA ASP A 128 10.69 13.23 -0.26
C ASP A 128 9.37 13.52 -0.96
N VAL A 129 9.33 13.37 -2.29
CA VAL A 129 8.13 13.60 -3.08
C VAL A 129 7.11 12.48 -2.82
N ALA A 130 7.57 11.24 -2.64
CA ALA A 130 6.69 10.10 -2.36
C ALA A 130 5.89 10.29 -1.06
N ARG A 131 6.47 10.97 -0.06
CA ARG A 131 5.81 11.26 1.23
C ARG A 131 4.56 12.13 1.09
N LYS A 132 4.43 12.89 -0.01
CA LYS A 132 3.29 13.80 -0.22
C LYS A 132 1.97 13.04 -0.34
N GLU A 133 1.95 11.86 -0.96
CA GLU A 133 0.75 11.02 -1.12
C GLU A 133 0.08 10.76 0.24
N TRP A 134 0.86 10.30 1.22
CA TRP A 134 0.35 9.97 2.56
C TRP A 134 -0.10 11.19 3.36
N ARG A 135 0.59 12.33 3.18
CA ARG A 135 0.19 13.59 3.83
C ARG A 135 -1.18 14.05 3.34
N GLU A 136 -1.40 14.03 2.03
CA GLU A 136 -2.69 14.44 1.46
C GLU A 136 -3.81 13.45 1.82
N LEU A 137 -3.53 12.14 1.79
CA LEU A 137 -4.46 11.11 2.24
C LEU A 137 -4.88 11.34 3.71
N ARG A 138 -3.92 11.58 4.60
CA ARG A 138 -4.18 11.82 6.03
C ARG A 138 -4.95 13.11 6.28
N LYS A 139 -4.70 14.17 5.50
CA LYS A 139 -5.49 15.41 5.56
C LYS A 139 -6.94 15.19 5.14
N LYS A 140 -7.16 14.43 4.07
CA LYS A 140 -8.51 14.16 3.55
C LYS A 140 -9.29 13.22 4.47
N PHE A 141 -8.64 12.23 5.05
CA PHE A 141 -9.24 11.21 5.91
C PHE A 141 -8.54 11.15 7.28
N PRO A 142 -8.71 12.18 8.14
CA PRO A 142 -8.01 12.25 9.43
C PRO A 142 -8.45 11.15 10.41
N LYS A 143 -9.66 10.60 10.23
CA LYS A 143 -10.21 9.52 11.05
C LYS A 143 -9.92 8.12 10.51
N ALA A 144 -9.27 7.99 9.35
CA ALA A 144 -8.89 6.67 8.84
C ALA A 144 -7.91 5.98 9.79
N LEU A 145 -8.13 4.69 10.03
CA LEU A 145 -7.30 3.86 10.89
C LEU A 145 -6.26 3.17 10.00
N LEU A 146 -5.01 3.63 10.05
CA LEU A 146 -3.96 3.27 9.10
C LEU A 146 -2.84 2.46 9.76
N LEU A 147 -2.39 1.39 9.11
CA LEU A 147 -1.19 0.63 9.45
C LEU A 147 -0.09 0.92 8.43
N SER A 148 1.09 1.31 8.91
CA SER A 148 2.27 1.55 8.07
C SER A 148 2.87 0.24 7.56
N ASN A 149 3.60 0.29 6.44
CA ASN A 149 4.19 -0.90 5.83
C ASN A 149 5.64 -0.64 5.42
N ILE A 150 6.58 -1.41 5.97
CA ILE A 150 7.98 -1.43 5.56
C ILE A 150 8.48 -2.88 5.47
N GLY A 151 9.33 -3.17 4.50
CA GLY A 151 9.92 -4.51 4.36
C GLY A 151 11.01 -4.73 5.39
N LEU A 152 11.09 -5.95 5.94
CA LEU A 152 12.12 -6.32 6.92
C LEU A 152 13.55 -6.08 6.40
N SER A 153 13.79 -6.20 5.10
CA SER A 153 15.08 -5.92 4.47
C SER A 153 15.51 -4.44 4.48
N GLN A 154 14.74 -3.55 5.10
CA GLN A 154 15.06 -2.13 5.30
C GLN A 154 15.38 -1.79 6.76
N LEU A 155 15.26 -2.74 7.68
CA LEU A 155 15.63 -2.62 9.10
C LEU A 155 17.01 -3.23 9.35
#